data_AF-A0A8H7S317-F1
#
_entry.id   AF-A0A8H7S317-F1
#
_cell.length_a   1.000
_cell.length_b   1.000
_cell.length_c   1.000
_cell.angle_alpha   90.00
_cell.angle_beta   90.00
_cell.angle_gamma   90.00
#
_symmetry.space_group_name_H-M   'P 1'
#
loop_
_entity.id
_entity.type
_entity.pdbx_description
1 polymer ?
#
loop_
_entity_poly.entity_id
_entity_poly.type
_entity_poly.pdbx_seq_one_letter_code
_entity_poly.pdbx_strand_id
1 'polypeptide(L)'
;MAGNSQTAPTGYTEFKSTSKSTFNTEKINDNNDKELWLIRVPENVPLDKLKGLEIKLPSAKKHSRKPLAKMNHKDSEYALYRVPQVTDEKENSKDDDEENDDDIGVSGQEMAGFTCLLPEEEYLAYAPKEFSQYLILDEQVNVPDSIEIAKEISSRPPAKRDQPENLEMRFKPYGFDTVGVPSSSPAVAAAEILNNNTTESSSKINGEKKRKRKEGEEKEKKKKLKKEKK
;
A
#
# COMPACT_ATOMS: atom_id res chain seq x y z
N MET A 1 -39.96 14.07 42.92
CA MET A 1 -39.13 13.88 41.71
C MET A 1 -39.61 12.61 41.04
N ALA A 2 -40.26 12.72 39.88
CA ALA A 2 -40.75 11.55 39.15
C ALA A 2 -39.54 10.85 38.51
N GLY A 3 -39.27 9.61 38.92
CA GLY A 3 -38.25 8.78 38.29
C GLY A 3 -38.70 8.41 36.89
N ASN A 4 -37.95 8.86 35.87
CA ASN A 4 -38.16 8.42 34.50
C ASN A 4 -37.83 6.91 34.42
N SER A 5 -38.86 6.07 34.37
CA SER A 5 -38.73 4.68 33.98
C SER A 5 -38.38 4.64 32.48
N GLN A 6 -37.10 4.44 32.16
CA GLN A 6 -36.68 4.14 30.80
C GLN A 6 -37.04 2.68 30.49
N THR A 7 -38.04 2.47 29.65
CA THR A 7 -38.36 1.15 29.10
C THR A 7 -37.47 0.86 27.90
N ALA A 8 -36.89 -0.34 27.84
CA ALA A 8 -36.09 -0.76 26.69
C ALA A 8 -36.93 -0.74 25.39
N PRO A 9 -36.32 -0.48 24.22
CA PRO A 9 -37.02 -0.55 22.94
C PRO A 9 -37.61 -1.94 22.66
N THR A 10 -38.67 -1.99 21.85
CA THR A 10 -39.31 -3.26 21.45
C THR A 10 -38.29 -4.23 20.85
N GLY A 11 -38.29 -5.48 21.34
CA GLY A 11 -37.35 -6.52 20.91
C GLY A 11 -36.13 -6.68 21.81
N TYR A 12 -35.94 -5.81 22.80
CA TYR A 12 -34.87 -5.94 23.80
C TYR A 12 -35.44 -6.40 25.14
N THR A 13 -34.71 -7.31 25.80
CA THR A 13 -35.00 -7.76 27.16
C THR A 13 -33.91 -7.28 28.10
N GLU A 14 -34.30 -6.80 29.28
CA GLU A 14 -33.35 -6.41 30.31
C GLU A 14 -32.45 -7.60 30.69
N PHE A 15 -31.14 -7.41 30.59
CA PHE A 15 -30.17 -8.41 31.01
C PHE A 15 -30.02 -8.33 32.53
N LYS A 16 -30.42 -9.39 33.22
CA LYS A 16 -30.20 -9.55 34.66
C LYS A 16 -29.03 -10.48 34.87
N SER A 17 -27.93 -9.95 35.39
CA SER A 17 -26.75 -10.70 35.76
C SER A 17 -27.13 -11.76 36.80
N THR A 18 -27.36 -13.01 36.38
CA THR A 18 -27.90 -14.05 37.29
C THR A 18 -26.81 -14.90 37.93
N SER A 19 -25.55 -14.69 37.56
CA SER A 19 -24.43 -15.53 37.97
C SER A 19 -23.38 -14.71 38.70
N LYS A 20 -22.96 -15.22 39.88
CA LYS A 20 -21.72 -14.81 40.54
C LYS A 20 -20.56 -15.15 39.61
N SER A 21 -20.25 -14.22 38.72
CA SER A 21 -19.16 -14.34 37.77
C SER A 21 -17.85 -14.57 38.53
N THR A 22 -16.97 -15.37 37.93
CA THR A 22 -15.57 -15.45 38.37
C THR A 22 -14.86 -14.10 38.22
N PHE A 23 -15.38 -13.24 37.35
CA PHE A 23 -14.93 -11.88 37.08
C PHE A 23 -15.89 -10.88 37.74
N ASN A 24 -15.66 -10.57 39.01
CA ASN A 24 -16.28 -9.44 39.70
C ASN A 24 -15.23 -8.36 39.98
N THR A 25 -15.69 -7.14 40.22
CA THR A 25 -14.88 -5.96 40.52
C THR A 25 -13.93 -6.20 41.70
N GLU A 26 -14.44 -6.74 42.81
CA GLU A 26 -13.68 -7.04 44.02
C GLU A 26 -12.48 -7.97 43.74
N LYS A 27 -12.68 -9.12 43.07
CA LYS A 27 -11.59 -10.09 42.83
C LYS A 27 -10.52 -9.59 41.86
N ILE A 28 -10.83 -8.61 41.01
CA ILE A 28 -9.86 -7.98 40.10
C ILE A 28 -9.10 -6.87 40.83
N ASN A 29 -9.78 -6.14 41.72
CA ASN A 29 -9.16 -5.08 42.52
C ASN A 29 -8.22 -5.64 43.61
N ASP A 30 -8.64 -6.71 44.29
CA ASP A 30 -7.91 -7.26 45.44
C ASP A 30 -6.63 -8.01 45.08
N ASN A 31 -6.44 -8.37 43.80
CA ASN A 31 -5.29 -9.14 43.35
C ASN A 31 -4.47 -8.36 42.32
N ASN A 32 -3.27 -7.94 42.73
CA ASN A 32 -2.33 -7.21 41.86
C ASN A 32 -1.73 -8.08 40.75
N ASP A 33 -1.76 -9.41 40.89
CA ASP A 33 -1.17 -10.34 39.91
C ASP A 33 -2.11 -10.64 38.73
N LYS A 34 -3.32 -10.06 38.74
CA LYS A 34 -4.31 -10.23 37.65
C LYS A 34 -4.26 -9.06 36.67
N GLU A 35 -4.22 -9.39 35.39
CA GLU A 35 -4.27 -8.47 34.27
C GLU A 35 -5.56 -8.63 33.46
N LEU A 36 -5.98 -7.55 32.80
CA LEU A 36 -7.09 -7.57 31.86
C LEU A 36 -6.57 -7.49 30.44
N TRP A 37 -6.93 -8.45 29.60
CA TRP A 37 -6.48 -8.51 28.22
C TRP A 37 -7.68 -8.41 27.29
N LEU A 38 -7.53 -7.63 26.22
CA LEU A 38 -8.51 -7.54 25.16
C LEU A 38 -7.95 -8.22 23.91
N ILE A 39 -8.65 -9.25 23.43
CA ILE A 39 -8.24 -10.04 22.27
C ILE A 39 -9.36 -10.01 21.23
N ARG A 40 -9.07 -9.51 20.03
CA ARG A 40 -9.96 -9.60 18.89
C ARG A 40 -9.69 -10.88 18.12
N VAL A 41 -10.74 -11.66 17.91
CA VAL A 41 -10.67 -12.95 17.19
C VAL A 41 -11.68 -12.91 16.03
N PRO A 42 -11.29 -13.33 14.82
CA PRO A 42 -12.20 -13.49 13.69
C PRO A 42 -13.33 -14.49 14.00
N GLU A 43 -14.55 -14.18 13.57
CA GLU A 43 -15.74 -14.99 13.87
C GLU A 43 -15.65 -16.43 13.31
N ASN A 44 -14.91 -16.60 12.21
CA ASN A 44 -14.69 -17.89 11.57
C ASN A 44 -13.72 -18.81 12.36
N VAL A 45 -13.05 -18.30 13.40
CA VAL A 45 -12.15 -19.07 14.27
C VAL A 45 -12.88 -19.49 15.54
N PRO A 46 -13.22 -20.79 15.70
CA PRO A 46 -13.92 -21.25 16.89
C PRO A 46 -13.00 -21.24 18.12
N LEU A 47 -13.55 -20.89 19.29
CA LEU A 47 -12.81 -20.75 20.56
C LEU A 47 -12.04 -22.01 20.97
N ASP A 48 -12.54 -23.21 20.59
CA ASP A 48 -11.84 -24.47 20.88
C ASP A 48 -10.47 -24.59 20.19
N LYS A 49 -10.25 -23.85 19.10
CA LYS A 49 -8.98 -23.82 18.37
C LYS A 49 -7.97 -22.85 18.96
N LEU A 50 -8.41 -21.97 19.87
CA LEU A 50 -7.52 -21.08 20.62
C LEU A 50 -6.92 -21.76 21.85
N LYS A 51 -7.45 -22.92 22.25
CA LYS A 51 -6.94 -23.67 23.41
C LYS A 51 -5.50 -24.13 23.14
N GLY A 52 -4.59 -23.76 24.03
CA GLY A 52 -3.17 -24.09 23.91
C GLY A 52 -2.37 -23.14 23.01
N LEU A 53 -2.94 -22.00 22.58
CA LEU A 53 -2.18 -20.97 21.89
C LEU A 53 -1.14 -20.36 22.84
N GLU A 54 0.14 -20.57 22.54
CA GLU A 54 1.25 -20.00 23.30
C GLU A 54 1.55 -18.58 22.81
N ILE A 55 1.38 -17.59 23.69
CA ILE A 55 1.64 -16.18 23.40
C ILE A 55 2.99 -15.80 23.96
N LYS A 56 3.94 -15.46 23.09
CA LYS A 56 5.25 -14.96 23.51
C LYS A 56 5.19 -13.46 23.70
N LEU A 57 4.98 -13.03 24.94
CA LEU A 57 4.99 -11.61 25.28
C LEU A 57 6.42 -11.05 25.19
N PRO A 58 6.70 -10.03 24.35
CA PRO A 58 7.97 -9.32 24.41
C PRO A 58 8.06 -8.54 25.72
N SER A 59 9.27 -8.49 26.29
CA SER A 59 9.57 -7.61 27.42
C SER A 59 9.16 -6.17 27.09
N ALA A 60 8.60 -5.48 28.08
CA ALA A 60 7.85 -4.24 27.96
C ALA A 60 8.49 -3.19 27.01
N LYS A 61 7.62 -2.49 26.27
CA LYS A 61 7.86 -1.26 25.48
C LYS A 61 8.34 -1.38 24.03
N LYS A 62 8.57 -2.57 23.48
CA LYS A 62 8.87 -2.70 22.04
C LYS A 62 7.64 -3.21 21.28
N HIS A 63 7.05 -2.34 20.46
CA HIS A 63 6.18 -2.80 19.38
C HIS A 63 7.03 -3.59 18.41
N SER A 64 6.81 -4.90 18.37
CA SER A 64 7.43 -5.74 17.35
C SER A 64 6.41 -5.92 16.25
N ARG A 65 6.79 -5.61 15.01
CA ARG A 65 6.05 -6.01 13.79
C ARG A 65 5.96 -7.54 13.65
N LYS A 66 6.64 -8.28 14.52
CA LYS A 66 6.64 -9.74 14.52
C LYS A 66 5.39 -10.25 15.24
N PRO A 67 4.77 -11.30 14.70
CA PRO A 67 3.64 -11.93 15.35
C PRO A 67 4.06 -12.59 16.67
N LEU A 68 3.25 -12.39 17.71
CA LEU A 68 3.43 -12.97 19.05
C LEU A 68 3.15 -14.47 19.06
N ALA A 69 2.21 -14.89 18.22
CA ALA A 69 1.81 -16.26 18.01
C ALA A 69 1.33 -16.45 16.58
N LYS A 70 1.38 -17.69 16.09
CA LYS A 70 0.85 -18.09 14.79
C LYS A 70 -0.01 -19.33 14.97
N MET A 71 -1.09 -19.44 14.22
CA MET A 71 -1.95 -20.63 14.20
C MET A 71 -2.49 -20.87 12.80
N ASN A 72 -2.76 -22.12 12.46
CA ASN A 72 -3.34 -22.48 11.17
C ASN A 72 -4.77 -23.00 11.37
N HIS A 73 -5.70 -22.53 10.54
CA HIS A 73 -7.09 -23.01 10.54
C HIS A 73 -7.69 -22.99 9.14
N LYS A 74 -8.19 -24.15 8.67
CA LYS A 74 -8.89 -24.32 7.37
C LYS A 74 -8.16 -23.62 6.21
N ASP A 75 -6.91 -24.00 6.02
CA ASP A 75 -6.03 -23.52 4.95
C ASP A 75 -5.57 -22.06 5.05
N SER A 76 -6.02 -21.33 6.06
CA SER A 76 -5.54 -19.98 6.38
C SER A 76 -4.52 -20.02 7.53
N GLU A 77 -3.46 -19.23 7.39
CA GLU A 77 -2.54 -18.90 8.48
C GLU A 77 -3.08 -17.67 9.20
N TYR A 78 -3.09 -17.69 10.52
CA TYR A 78 -3.43 -16.55 11.36
C TYR A 78 -2.23 -16.19 12.22
N ALA A 79 -2.10 -14.90 12.49
CA ALA A 79 -1.03 -14.37 13.30
C ALA A 79 -1.59 -13.39 14.33
N LEU A 80 -1.09 -13.53 15.56
CA LEU A 80 -1.49 -12.70 16.69
C LEU A 80 -0.52 -11.53 16.81
N TYR A 81 -1.02 -10.31 16.75
CA TYR A 81 -0.24 -9.08 16.89
C TYR A 81 -0.63 -8.32 18.15
N ARG A 82 0.32 -7.53 18.65
CA ARG A 82 0.03 -6.51 19.65
C ARG A 82 -0.38 -5.23 18.94
N VAL A 83 -1.47 -4.62 19.37
CA VAL A 83 -1.90 -3.32 18.85
C VAL A 83 -0.95 -2.23 19.35
N PRO A 84 -0.42 -1.38 18.46
CA PRO A 84 0.39 -0.22 18.85
C PRO A 84 -0.47 0.81 19.60
N GLN A 85 0.08 1.41 20.64
CA GLN A 85 -0.61 2.43 21.43
C GLN A 85 0.07 3.79 21.23
N VAL A 86 -0.74 4.83 21.06
CA VAL A 86 -0.30 6.21 20.73
C VAL A 86 0.69 6.78 21.77
N THR A 87 0.69 6.29 23.00
CA THR A 87 1.61 6.72 24.06
C THR A 87 3.04 6.19 23.88
N ASP A 88 3.21 5.07 23.21
CA ASP A 88 4.48 4.36 23.07
C ASP A 88 5.29 4.83 21.84
N GLU A 89 4.66 5.55 20.91
CA GLU A 89 5.28 6.07 19.68
C GLU A 89 6.30 7.19 19.95
N LYS A 90 6.22 7.87 21.10
CA LYS A 90 7.10 9.02 21.43
C LYS A 90 8.47 8.65 22.00
N GLU A 91 8.69 7.41 22.44
CA GLU A 91 9.97 7.01 23.06
C GLU A 91 10.99 6.43 22.05
N ASN A 92 10.57 6.03 20.84
CA ASN A 92 11.43 5.31 19.89
C ASN A 92 11.99 6.14 18.72
N SER A 93 11.69 7.44 18.62
CA SER A 93 12.10 8.27 17.47
C SER A 93 13.51 8.87 17.56
N LYS A 94 14.46 8.25 18.29
CA LYS A 94 15.74 8.91 18.58
C LYS A 94 17.01 8.34 17.98
N ASP A 95 17.05 7.10 17.50
CA ASP A 95 18.25 6.57 16.87
C ASP A 95 17.86 5.47 15.86
N ASP A 96 17.85 5.82 14.57
CA ASP A 96 18.34 5.02 13.43
C ASP A 96 17.71 5.52 12.12
N ASP A 97 18.58 5.85 11.15
CA ASP A 97 18.28 6.25 9.77
C ASP A 97 17.70 5.07 8.94
N GLU A 98 16.57 4.50 9.36
CA GLU A 98 15.76 3.62 8.52
C GLU A 98 14.42 4.30 8.25
N GLU A 99 14.00 4.32 6.98
CA GLU A 99 12.78 4.96 6.49
C GLU A 99 11.58 4.54 7.36
N ASN A 100 11.11 5.46 8.21
CA ASN A 100 9.97 5.32 9.09
C ASN A 100 8.67 5.26 8.27
N ASP A 101 8.41 4.12 7.63
CA ASP A 101 7.05 3.68 7.35
C ASP A 101 6.45 3.24 8.70
N ASP A 102 6.00 4.21 9.50
CA ASP A 102 5.34 3.99 10.80
C ASP A 102 3.94 3.38 10.67
N ASP A 103 3.44 3.20 9.44
CA ASP A 103 2.17 2.55 9.19
C ASP A 103 2.36 1.03 9.21
N ILE A 104 2.38 0.46 10.42
CA ILE A 104 2.52 -0.98 10.65
C ILE A 104 1.35 -1.77 10.02
N GLY A 105 0.30 -1.10 9.50
CA GLY A 105 -0.83 -1.73 8.82
C GLY A 105 -1.65 -2.65 9.71
N VAL A 106 -1.30 -2.74 11.00
CA VAL A 106 -2.05 -3.47 12.02
C VAL A 106 -3.23 -2.60 12.43
N SER A 107 -4.41 -2.99 11.96
CA SER A 107 -5.70 -2.41 12.38
C SER A 107 -5.87 -2.57 13.89
N GLY A 108 -6.78 -1.83 14.54
CA GLY A 108 -7.06 -2.03 15.97
C GLY A 108 -6.85 -0.82 16.88
N GLN A 109 -6.43 0.33 16.38
CA GLN A 109 -6.25 1.53 17.21
C GLN A 109 -7.53 1.93 17.96
N GLU A 110 -8.71 1.60 17.42
CA GLU A 110 -9.99 1.79 18.08
C GLU A 110 -10.11 1.04 19.41
N MET A 111 -9.32 -0.04 19.58
CA MET A 111 -9.39 -0.88 20.77
C MET A 111 -8.95 -0.14 22.04
N ALA A 112 -8.08 0.87 21.91
CA ALA A 112 -7.65 1.71 23.02
C ALA A 112 -8.81 2.53 23.63
N GLY A 113 -9.92 2.70 22.91
CA GLY A 113 -11.11 3.38 23.38
C GLY A 113 -12.09 2.52 24.18
N PHE A 114 -11.83 1.21 24.33
CA PHE A 114 -12.74 0.33 25.05
C PHE A 114 -12.54 0.41 26.57
N THR A 115 -13.66 0.42 27.29
CA THR A 115 -13.69 0.26 28.74
C THR A 115 -14.38 -1.06 29.09
N CYS A 116 -13.76 -1.85 29.96
CA CYS A 116 -14.33 -3.11 30.40
C CYS A 116 -15.46 -2.86 31.42
N LEU A 117 -16.61 -3.51 31.18
CA LEU A 117 -17.71 -3.61 32.14
C LEU A 117 -17.75 -5.02 32.71
N LEU A 118 -17.80 -5.13 34.03
CA LEU A 118 -17.85 -6.38 34.75
C LEU A 118 -19.24 -6.61 35.33
N PRO A 119 -19.73 -7.86 35.34
CA PRO A 119 -20.98 -8.20 35.99
C PRO A 119 -20.88 -8.09 37.51
N GLU A 120 -21.80 -7.34 38.07
CA GLU A 120 -22.15 -7.34 39.49
C GLU A 120 -23.56 -7.94 39.65
N GLU A 121 -24.06 -8.13 40.88
CA GLU A 121 -25.28 -8.93 41.12
C GLU A 121 -26.50 -8.44 40.33
N GLU A 122 -26.69 -7.12 40.21
CA GLU A 122 -27.87 -6.56 39.53
C GLU A 122 -27.53 -5.56 38.41
N TYR A 123 -26.25 -5.22 38.23
CA TYR A 123 -25.81 -4.22 37.26
C TYR A 123 -24.41 -4.53 36.71
N LEU A 124 -24.00 -3.75 35.71
CA LEU A 124 -22.64 -3.78 35.17
C LEU A 124 -21.84 -2.62 35.78
N ALA A 125 -20.66 -2.91 36.31
CA ALA A 125 -19.76 -1.92 36.88
C ALA A 125 -18.51 -1.76 36.01
N TYR A 126 -17.90 -0.58 36.04
CA TYR A 126 -16.61 -0.38 35.39
C TYR A 126 -15.53 -1.25 36.04
N ALA A 127 -14.68 -1.85 35.21
CA ALA A 127 -13.51 -2.56 35.70
C ALA A 127 -12.56 -1.58 36.42
N PRO A 128 -12.01 -1.96 37.58
CA PRO A 128 -11.09 -1.08 38.34
C PRO A 128 -9.73 -0.91 37.66
N LYS A 129 -9.38 -1.80 36.71
CA LYS A 129 -8.13 -1.78 35.95
C LYS A 129 -8.43 -1.57 34.47
N GLU A 130 -7.51 -0.90 33.79
CA GLU A 130 -7.50 -0.82 32.33
C GLU A 130 -6.96 -2.11 31.71
N PHE A 131 -7.16 -2.29 30.40
CA PHE A 131 -6.57 -3.41 29.68
C PHE A 131 -5.05 -3.26 29.62
N SER A 132 -4.33 -4.26 30.12
CA SER A 132 -2.87 -4.35 30.10
C SER A 132 -2.34 -4.70 28.71
N GLN A 133 -3.11 -5.47 27.91
CA GLN A 133 -2.72 -5.91 26.58
C GLN A 133 -3.89 -5.80 25.60
N TYR A 134 -3.58 -5.35 24.38
CA TYR A 134 -4.48 -5.27 23.24
C TYR A 134 -3.92 -6.14 22.13
N LEU A 135 -4.62 -7.22 21.80
CA LEU A 135 -4.16 -8.25 20.88
C LEU A 135 -5.19 -8.47 19.77
N ILE A 136 -4.70 -8.73 18.56
CA ILE A 136 -5.55 -9.02 17.39
C ILE A 136 -5.01 -10.23 16.68
N LEU A 137 -5.91 -11.17 16.43
CA LEU A 137 -5.64 -12.31 15.58
C LEU A 137 -6.10 -12.00 14.16
N ASP A 138 -5.16 -11.81 13.25
CA ASP A 138 -5.45 -11.51 11.85
C ASP A 138 -5.07 -12.66 10.93
N GLU A 139 -5.86 -12.85 9.87
CA GLU A 139 -5.54 -13.77 8.80
C GLU A 139 -4.37 -13.23 7.98
N GLN A 140 -3.36 -14.08 7.78
CA GLN A 140 -2.19 -13.79 6.96
C GLN A 140 -2.47 -14.23 5.53
N VAL A 141 -2.64 -13.23 4.65
CA VAL A 141 -2.77 -13.48 3.22
C VAL A 141 -1.37 -13.56 2.61
N ASN A 142 -1.01 -14.75 2.11
CA ASN A 142 0.21 -14.92 1.34
C ASN A 142 -0.01 -14.40 -0.09
N VAL A 143 0.38 -13.15 -0.34
CA VAL A 143 0.39 -12.59 -1.69
C VAL A 143 1.65 -13.07 -2.40
N PRO A 144 1.52 -13.84 -3.51
CA PRO A 144 2.68 -14.33 -4.23
C PRO A 144 3.50 -13.19 -4.80
N ASP A 145 4.83 -13.33 -4.75
CA ASP A 145 5.75 -12.33 -5.26
C ASP A 145 5.65 -12.21 -6.79
N SER A 146 5.35 -11.01 -7.27
CA SER A 146 5.22 -10.71 -8.70
C SER A 146 6.50 -10.12 -9.31
N ILE A 147 7.60 -10.03 -8.58
CA ILE A 147 8.84 -9.40 -9.05
C ILE A 147 9.37 -10.07 -10.33
N GLU A 148 9.29 -11.40 -10.44
CA GLU A 148 9.76 -12.12 -11.62
C GLU A 148 8.92 -11.78 -12.87
N ILE A 149 7.60 -11.75 -12.72
CA ILE A 149 6.65 -11.37 -13.78
C ILE A 149 6.88 -9.91 -14.18
N ALA A 150 7.09 -9.02 -13.21
CA ALA A 150 7.35 -7.60 -13.45
C ALA A 150 8.68 -7.39 -14.21
N LYS A 151 9.73 -8.13 -13.85
CA LYS A 151 11.01 -8.12 -14.58
C LYS A 151 10.84 -8.64 -16.00
N GLU A 152 10.08 -9.72 -16.19
CA GLU A 152 9.80 -10.25 -17.51
C GLU A 152 9.04 -9.24 -18.37
N ILE A 153 7.97 -8.62 -17.86
CA ILE A 153 7.20 -7.59 -18.57
C ILE A 153 8.07 -6.37 -18.90
N SER A 154 8.87 -5.91 -17.95
CA SER A 154 9.79 -4.77 -18.15
C SER A 154 10.87 -5.07 -19.19
N SER A 155 11.31 -6.34 -19.29
CA SER A 155 12.30 -6.76 -20.28
C SER A 155 11.73 -6.88 -21.71
N ARG A 156 10.41 -7.03 -21.86
CA ARG A 156 9.76 -7.10 -23.16
C ARG A 156 9.77 -5.70 -23.81
N PRO A 157 10.31 -5.54 -25.02
CA PRO A 157 10.23 -4.25 -25.70
C PRO A 157 8.76 -3.89 -25.93
N PRO A 158 8.37 -2.61 -25.79
CA PRO A 158 6.99 -2.20 -26.00
C PRO A 158 6.57 -2.56 -27.42
N ALA A 159 5.48 -3.33 -27.53
CA ALA A 159 4.92 -3.70 -28.82
C ALA A 159 4.56 -2.42 -29.59
N LYS A 160 5.16 -2.26 -30.77
CA LYS A 160 4.77 -1.18 -31.68
C LYS A 160 3.35 -1.47 -32.16
N ARG A 161 2.49 -0.46 -32.11
CA ARG A 161 1.16 -0.57 -32.70
C ARG A 161 1.31 -0.62 -34.21
N ASP A 162 0.63 -1.56 -34.85
CA ASP A 162 0.59 -1.62 -36.31
C ASP A 162 -0.06 -0.34 -36.83
N GLN A 163 0.67 0.39 -37.67
CA GLN A 163 0.12 1.53 -38.38
C GLN A 163 -0.62 0.99 -39.60
N PRO A 164 -1.86 1.44 -39.87
CA PRO A 164 -2.58 1.00 -41.05
C PRO A 164 -1.81 1.38 -42.30
N GLU A 165 -1.73 0.44 -43.24
CA GLU A 165 -1.08 0.64 -44.52
C GLU A 165 -1.87 1.66 -45.36
N ASN A 166 -1.18 2.37 -46.26
CA ASN A 166 -1.79 3.34 -47.19
C ASN A 166 -2.43 4.57 -46.52
N LEU A 167 -1.76 5.16 -45.53
CA LEU A 167 -2.12 6.51 -45.08
C LEU A 167 -1.87 7.52 -46.20
N GLU A 168 -2.94 8.02 -46.79
CA GLU A 168 -2.88 9.08 -47.80
C GLU A 168 -3.06 10.46 -47.17
N MET A 169 -2.44 11.47 -47.78
CA MET A 169 -2.62 12.87 -47.43
C MET A 169 -4.04 13.33 -47.79
N ARG A 170 -4.95 13.27 -46.81
CA ARG A 170 -6.33 13.79 -46.96
C ARG A 170 -6.45 15.29 -46.71
N PHE A 171 -5.47 15.89 -46.05
CA PHE A 171 -5.46 17.33 -45.84
C PHE A 171 -4.94 18.02 -47.09
N LYS A 172 -5.85 18.63 -47.83
CA LYS A 172 -5.54 19.55 -48.91
C LYS A 172 -5.84 20.97 -48.43
N PRO A 173 -4.82 21.84 -48.26
CA PRO A 173 -5.07 23.22 -47.87
C PRO A 173 -5.90 23.94 -48.95
N TYR A 174 -6.67 24.95 -48.55
CA TYR A 174 -7.42 25.77 -49.48
C TYR A 174 -6.49 26.32 -50.58
N GLY A 175 -6.90 26.14 -51.84
CA GLY A 175 -6.11 26.53 -53.02
C GLY A 175 -5.24 25.42 -53.63
N PHE A 176 -5.19 24.21 -53.05
CA PHE A 176 -4.43 23.09 -53.61
C PHE A 176 -5.14 22.40 -54.79
N ASP A 177 -6.48 22.33 -54.75
CA ASP A 177 -7.31 21.73 -55.81
C ASP A 177 -7.98 22.79 -56.73
N THR A 178 -7.55 24.06 -56.67
CA THR A 178 -8.09 25.11 -57.54
C THR A 178 -7.40 25.13 -58.91
N VAL A 179 -7.79 24.16 -59.74
CA VAL A 179 -7.99 24.19 -61.20
C VAL A 179 -7.21 25.22 -62.05
N GLY A 180 -6.34 24.70 -62.91
CA GLY A 180 -6.51 24.76 -64.37
C GLY A 180 -6.13 23.37 -64.89
N VAL A 181 -6.94 22.52 -65.54
CA VAL A 181 -8.03 22.60 -66.54
C VAL A 181 -8.73 21.21 -66.50
N PRO A 182 -9.99 21.01 -66.96
CA PRO A 182 -10.56 19.66 -67.04
C PRO A 182 -9.99 18.91 -68.26
N SER A 183 -9.51 17.68 -68.10
CA SER A 183 -9.50 16.73 -69.21
C SER A 183 -9.86 15.32 -68.73
N SER A 184 -11.05 14.90 -69.13
CA SER A 184 -11.33 13.48 -69.25
C SER A 184 -10.69 12.95 -70.54
N SER A 185 -9.86 11.90 -70.39
CA SER A 185 -9.56 10.83 -71.37
C SER A 185 -8.43 11.07 -72.41
N PRO A 186 -7.92 9.99 -73.05
CA PRO A 186 -6.73 9.22 -72.69
C PRO A 186 -5.53 9.50 -73.64
N ALA A 187 -4.29 9.56 -73.13
CA ALA A 187 -3.11 9.61 -73.99
C ALA A 187 -1.93 8.86 -73.36
N VAL A 188 -1.83 7.60 -73.76
CA VAL A 188 -0.54 6.92 -73.98
C VAL A 188 0.23 7.73 -75.05
N ALA A 189 1.55 7.75 -74.95
CA ALA A 189 2.52 8.35 -75.88
C ALA A 189 2.93 9.82 -75.62
N ALA A 190 4.01 9.99 -74.86
CA ALA A 190 5.13 10.90 -75.20
C ALA A 190 6.22 10.87 -74.10
N ALA A 191 6.72 9.68 -73.76
CA ALA A 191 7.95 9.53 -72.98
C ALA A 191 8.91 8.58 -73.72
N GLU A 192 9.17 8.90 -74.98
CA GLU A 192 10.40 8.52 -75.67
C GLU A 192 11.02 9.80 -76.21
N ILE A 193 12.35 9.81 -76.31
CA ILE A 193 13.22 10.89 -76.80
C ILE A 193 13.68 11.86 -75.68
N LEU A 194 14.67 11.43 -74.89
CA LEU A 194 16.07 11.86 -75.10
C LEU A 194 16.99 11.20 -74.07
N ASN A 195 17.55 10.08 -74.52
CA ASN A 195 18.72 9.44 -73.95
C ASN A 195 19.93 10.00 -74.72
N ASN A 196 20.88 10.66 -74.05
CA ASN A 196 22.34 10.50 -74.24
C ASN A 196 23.16 11.65 -73.61
N ASN A 197 23.98 11.24 -72.63
CA ASN A 197 25.40 11.57 -72.41
C ASN A 197 25.88 13.00 -72.62
N THR A 198 26.49 13.61 -71.60
CA THR A 198 27.93 13.91 -71.57
C THR A 198 28.41 14.11 -70.11
N THR A 199 29.66 13.71 -69.93
CA THR A 199 30.49 13.44 -68.74
C THR A 199 31.08 14.65 -67.99
N GLU A 200 31.41 14.37 -66.71
CA GLU A 200 32.57 14.87 -65.93
C GLU A 200 32.69 16.36 -65.54
N SER A 201 32.68 16.64 -64.23
CA SER A 201 33.90 16.86 -63.41
C SER A 201 33.68 17.80 -62.20
N SER A 202 34.21 17.35 -61.06
CA SER A 202 34.76 18.09 -59.90
C SER A 202 34.15 19.42 -59.43
N SER A 203 33.77 19.50 -58.14
CA SER A 203 34.59 20.22 -57.14
C SER A 203 33.96 20.19 -55.73
N LYS A 204 34.82 19.90 -54.74
CA LYS A 204 34.59 20.02 -53.30
C LYS A 204 34.47 21.51 -52.93
N ILE A 205 33.50 21.91 -52.11
CA ILE A 205 33.66 23.03 -51.17
C ILE A 205 33.01 22.70 -49.82
N ASN A 206 33.88 22.72 -48.81
CA ASN A 206 33.62 22.74 -47.36
C ASN A 206 32.79 23.97 -46.96
N GLY A 207 31.95 23.83 -45.92
CA GLY A 207 31.19 24.95 -45.37
C GLY A 207 30.63 24.69 -43.97
N GLU A 208 31.53 24.58 -43.01
CA GLU A 208 31.30 24.53 -41.56
C GLU A 208 30.36 25.66 -41.07
N LYS A 209 29.29 25.32 -40.32
CA LYS A 209 28.68 26.28 -39.38
C LYS A 209 28.16 25.60 -38.11
N LYS A 210 29.08 25.49 -37.14
CA LYS A 210 28.84 25.33 -35.70
C LYS A 210 27.72 26.26 -35.20
N ARG A 211 26.75 25.70 -34.47
CA ARG A 211 26.03 26.42 -33.41
C ARG A 211 26.38 25.80 -32.05
N LYS A 212 27.07 26.61 -31.23
CA LYS A 212 27.34 26.38 -29.80
C LYS A 212 26.04 26.43 -29.00
N ARG A 213 25.86 25.45 -28.11
CA ARG A 213 25.27 25.65 -26.77
C ARG A 213 26.04 24.77 -25.77
N LYS A 214 26.84 25.43 -24.92
CA LYS A 214 27.23 24.94 -23.58
C LYS A 214 25.95 24.99 -22.70
N GLU A 215 25.79 24.31 -21.57
CA GLU A 215 26.72 23.95 -20.50
C GLU A 215 25.96 23.06 -19.50
N GLY A 216 26.62 22.09 -18.85
CA GLY A 216 26.18 21.63 -17.53
C GLY A 216 26.12 20.12 -17.29
N GLU A 217 27.27 19.43 -17.24
CA GLU A 217 27.45 18.24 -16.37
C GLU A 217 28.92 17.77 -16.40
N GLU A 218 29.72 18.21 -15.43
CA GLU A 218 30.79 17.43 -14.77
C GLU A 218 31.67 18.37 -13.93
N LYS A 219 31.32 18.55 -12.66
CA LYS A 219 32.29 18.90 -11.62
C LYS A 219 31.90 18.40 -10.22
N GLU A 220 31.13 17.31 -10.15
CA GLU A 220 30.80 16.61 -8.91
C GLU A 220 31.76 15.45 -8.57
N LYS A 221 32.95 15.41 -9.19
CA LYS A 221 33.97 14.37 -8.93
C LYS A 221 35.18 14.83 -8.11
N LYS A 222 35.15 16.02 -7.48
CA LYS A 222 36.31 16.56 -6.72
C LYS A 222 36.11 16.85 -5.23
N LYS A 223 34.97 16.50 -4.62
CA LYS A 223 34.80 16.62 -3.15
C LYS A 223 34.68 15.30 -2.36
N LYS A 224 34.66 14.14 -3.03
CA LYS A 224 34.73 12.82 -2.35
C LYS A 224 36.15 12.37 -1.94
N LEU A 225 37.19 13.19 -2.16
CA LEU A 225 38.58 12.85 -1.80
C LEU A 225 39.14 13.62 -0.60
N LYS A 226 38.28 14.24 0.23
CA LYS A 226 38.73 15.05 1.38
C LYS A 226 38.08 14.73 2.73
N LYS A 227 37.45 13.56 2.86
CA LYS A 227 36.88 13.08 4.15
C LYS A 227 37.47 11.76 4.66
N GLU A 228 38.49 11.22 3.99
CA GLU A 228 39.39 10.23 4.58
C GLU A 228 40.72 10.92 4.90
N LYS A 229 41.15 10.85 6.17
CA LYS A 229 42.24 11.60 6.83
C LYS A 229 41.83 12.95 7.42
N LYS A 230 41.04 12.90 8.49
CA LYS A 230 41.44 13.50 9.77
C LYS A 230 40.66 12.90 10.92
#